data_AF-A0A524B5M7-F1
#
_entry.id   AF-A0A524B5M7-F1
#
_cell.length_a   1.000
_cell.length_b   1.000
_cell.length_c   1.000
_cell.angle_alpha   90.00
_cell.angle_beta   90.00
_cell.angle_gamma   90.00
#
_symmetry.space_group_name_H-M   'P 1'
#
loop_
_entity.id
_entity.type
_entity.pdbx_description
1 polymer ?
#
loop_
_entity_poly.entity_id
_entity_poly.type
_entity_poly.pdbx_seq_one_letter_code
_entity_poly.pdbx_strand_id
1 'polypeptide(L)'
;MSARSPISAPTSESHHEPRLRTSNIRIRVGHPRGRAHRPPRRRVGLRRRRCRQDRRSLRPSDRQRDVARAVTSRDRGQATVELALVLPLVLVVLLGCLQVVEVLVEQVRLVHVVRDGARAAAVSAEPEVAARAVTGAQRIRLDVTSTDTTVEVTGWADVRTDVPLIGRLIPDITLRERLTMTLELP
;
A
#
# COMPACT_ATOMS: atom_id res chain seq x y z
N MET A 1 46.31 2.90 -44.78
CA MET A 1 45.13 3.76 -45.03
C MET A 1 44.01 3.29 -44.11
N SER A 2 43.39 4.21 -43.36
CA SER A 2 42.36 4.04 -42.30
C SER A 2 42.79 3.27 -41.05
N ALA A 3 43.19 3.89 -39.93
CA ALA A 3 42.55 4.92 -39.10
C ALA A 3 41.16 4.52 -38.59
N ARG A 4 41.11 3.97 -37.35
CA ARG A 4 39.90 3.87 -36.53
C ARG A 4 40.11 4.69 -35.26
N SER A 5 39.21 5.64 -35.06
CA SER A 5 39.16 6.59 -33.96
C SER A 5 38.82 5.92 -32.61
N PRO A 6 39.23 6.53 -31.47
CA PRO A 6 39.00 6.02 -30.13
C PRO A 6 37.60 6.35 -29.59
N ILE A 7 37.09 5.44 -28.75
CA ILE A 7 35.81 5.47 -28.06
C ILE A 7 35.92 6.29 -26.77
N SER A 8 34.91 7.12 -26.55
CA SER A 8 34.65 7.98 -25.41
C SER A 8 34.24 7.18 -24.16
N ALA A 9 34.86 7.44 -23.00
CA ALA A 9 34.24 7.38 -21.67
C ALA A 9 35.21 7.97 -20.63
N PRO A 10 34.74 8.92 -19.80
CA PRO A 10 34.85 8.68 -18.36
C PRO A 10 33.59 9.14 -17.63
N THR A 11 32.98 8.28 -16.84
CA THR A 11 32.11 8.71 -15.72
C THR A 11 32.55 7.97 -14.47
N SER A 12 33.40 8.65 -13.72
CA SER A 12 33.85 8.26 -12.39
C SER A 12 32.71 8.37 -11.40
N GLU A 13 32.51 7.27 -10.68
CA GLU A 13 31.82 7.21 -9.40
C GLU A 13 32.27 8.34 -8.47
N SER A 14 31.30 9.00 -7.83
CA SER A 14 31.55 9.68 -6.56
C SER A 14 30.32 9.56 -5.67
N HIS A 15 30.39 8.55 -4.81
CA HIS A 15 29.66 8.48 -3.55
C HIS A 15 29.96 9.76 -2.74
N HIS A 16 28.93 10.54 -2.39
CA HIS A 16 29.06 11.47 -1.28
C HIS A 16 27.78 11.53 -0.43
N GLU A 17 27.92 11.07 0.81
CA GLU A 17 27.00 11.24 1.94
C GLU A 17 26.58 12.71 2.12
N PRO A 18 25.29 13.00 2.34
CA PRO A 18 24.87 14.24 2.95
C PRO A 18 24.95 14.11 4.48
N ARG A 19 26.04 14.62 5.06
CA ARG A 19 26.12 14.89 6.51
C ARG A 19 25.16 16.03 6.87
N LEU A 20 23.98 15.66 7.37
CA LEU A 20 23.03 16.57 8.00
C LEU A 20 23.64 17.15 9.29
N ARG A 21 24.17 18.37 9.16
CA ARG A 21 24.73 19.16 10.25
C ARG A 21 23.59 19.85 11.00
N THR A 22 23.36 19.42 12.23
CA THR A 22 22.51 20.05 13.23
C THR A 22 22.79 21.56 13.36
N SER A 23 21.79 22.40 13.08
CA SER A 23 21.81 23.82 13.41
C SER A 23 20.59 24.16 14.29
N ASN A 24 20.80 24.05 15.60
CA ASN A 24 19.88 24.52 16.63
C ASN A 24 19.93 26.06 16.72
N ILE A 25 19.14 26.76 15.91
CA ILE A 25 18.93 28.20 16.05
C ILE A 25 17.82 28.45 17.07
N ARG A 26 18.23 28.86 18.28
CA ARG A 26 17.36 29.25 19.38
C ARG A 26 17.15 30.77 19.30
N ILE A 27 16.03 31.21 18.72
CA ILE A 27 15.68 32.64 18.63
C ILE A 27 15.18 33.13 20.00
N ARG A 28 15.98 33.97 20.67
CA ARG A 28 15.53 34.79 21.80
C ARG A 28 14.75 35.98 21.26
N VAL A 29 13.46 36.03 21.55
CA VAL A 29 12.65 37.24 21.32
C VAL A 29 13.01 38.26 22.40
N GLY A 30 13.56 39.39 21.97
CA GLY A 30 13.95 40.50 22.81
C GLY A 30 12.76 41.25 23.41
N HIS A 31 12.92 41.67 24.66
CA HIS A 31 12.09 42.68 25.30
C HIS A 31 12.45 44.09 24.79
N PRO A 32 11.45 44.98 24.62
CA PRO A 32 11.72 46.40 24.67
C PRO A 32 10.95 47.12 25.79
N ARG A 33 11.76 47.86 26.56
CA ARG A 33 11.59 49.25 26.98
C ARG A 33 10.64 49.56 28.15
N GLY A 34 11.31 49.82 29.27
CA GLY A 34 10.74 50.54 30.39
C GLY A 34 10.40 51.99 30.09
N ARG A 35 9.43 52.49 30.86
CA ARG A 35 9.22 53.90 31.15
C ARG A 35 9.20 54.06 32.66
N ALA A 36 10.19 54.78 33.17
CA ALA A 36 10.19 55.33 34.52
C ALA A 36 9.73 56.79 34.45
N HIS A 37 8.83 57.21 35.34
CA HIS A 37 8.85 58.49 36.06
C HIS A 37 7.58 58.70 36.91
N ARG A 38 7.71 58.64 38.24
CA ARG A 38 7.05 59.57 39.18
C ARG A 38 7.69 59.49 40.59
N PRO A 39 7.74 60.61 41.36
CA PRO A 39 8.71 60.86 42.44
C PRO A 39 8.17 60.51 43.86
N PRO A 40 8.94 60.71 44.96
CA PRO A 40 8.87 59.90 46.17
C PRO A 40 7.97 60.49 47.26
N ARG A 41 7.40 59.63 48.12
CA ARG A 41 6.89 60.04 49.44
C ARG A 41 7.21 59.01 50.53
N ARG A 42 8.09 59.46 51.42
CA ARG A 42 8.14 59.27 52.88
C ARG A 42 7.93 57.85 53.45
N ARG A 43 9.03 57.31 54.00
CA ARG A 43 9.02 56.35 55.09
C ARG A 43 8.49 57.01 56.38
N VAL A 44 7.45 56.45 56.97
CA VAL A 44 7.20 56.24 58.42
C VAL A 44 6.13 55.14 58.43
N GLY A 45 6.32 53.94 58.97
CA GLY A 45 6.83 53.61 60.29
C GLY A 45 5.69 52.95 61.06
N LEU A 46 5.81 51.64 61.26
CA LEU A 46 5.18 50.85 62.33
C LEU A 46 3.64 50.82 62.42
N ARG A 47 3.05 49.68 61.98
CA ARG A 47 2.18 48.85 62.84
C ARG A 47 1.93 47.47 62.22
N ARG A 48 2.82 46.54 62.58
CA ARG A 48 2.46 45.18 62.99
C ARG A 48 1.36 45.30 64.06
N ARG A 49 0.32 44.49 64.18
CA ARG A 49 0.01 43.14 63.71
C ARG A 49 -1.50 42.91 63.92
N ARG A 50 -2.12 42.26 62.92
CA ARG A 50 -3.12 41.17 63.00
C ARG A 50 -4.38 41.43 63.83
N CYS A 51 -5.48 41.66 63.12
CA CYS A 51 -6.77 41.07 63.43
C CYS A 51 -7.48 40.62 62.14
N ARG A 52 -7.96 39.36 62.19
CA ARG A 52 -9.13 38.78 61.50
C ARG A 52 -9.48 39.27 60.09
N GLN A 53 -9.15 38.43 59.11
CA GLN A 53 -9.99 38.08 57.94
C GLN A 53 -9.72 36.60 57.68
N ASP A 54 -10.58 35.67 58.06
CA ASP A 54 -11.87 35.33 57.44
C ASP A 54 -11.76 35.00 55.94
N ARG A 55 -11.89 33.69 55.69
CA ARG A 55 -12.32 32.92 54.51
C ARG A 55 -12.30 33.54 53.10
N ARG A 56 -11.95 32.65 52.15
CA ARG A 56 -12.03 32.68 50.67
C ARG A 56 -10.86 33.45 50.02
N SER A 57 -10.05 32.86 49.16
CA SER A 57 -10.32 31.85 48.13
C SER A 57 -9.06 31.03 47.88
N LEU A 58 -9.12 29.72 48.12
CA LEU A 58 -8.18 28.76 47.53
C LEU A 58 -8.31 28.92 46.01
N ARG A 59 -7.31 29.51 45.36
CA ARG A 59 -7.26 29.64 43.91
C ARG A 59 -7.16 28.23 43.30
N PRO A 60 -8.19 27.74 42.58
CA PRO A 60 -8.07 26.51 41.82
C PRO A 60 -7.67 26.91 40.40
N SER A 61 -6.38 27.11 40.13
CA SER A 61 -5.95 27.58 38.80
C SER A 61 -4.84 26.79 38.12
N ASP A 62 -4.30 25.75 38.76
CA ASP A 62 -3.32 24.87 38.10
C ASP A 62 -3.89 23.51 37.66
N ARG A 63 -4.88 22.95 38.37
CA ARG A 63 -5.53 21.69 37.93
C ARG A 63 -6.18 21.81 36.56
N GLN A 64 -6.79 22.95 36.24
CA GLN A 64 -7.60 23.12 35.03
C GLN A 64 -6.74 23.20 33.75
N ARG A 65 -5.45 23.58 33.86
CA ARG A 65 -4.51 23.61 32.74
C ARG A 65 -3.99 22.20 32.39
N ASP A 66 -3.87 21.32 33.37
CA ASP A 66 -3.48 19.93 33.16
C ASP A 66 -4.61 19.10 32.54
N VAL A 67 -5.87 19.35 32.90
CA VAL A 67 -7.01 18.64 32.26
C VAL A 67 -7.18 19.04 30.80
N ALA A 68 -7.04 20.33 30.45
CA ALA A 68 -7.14 20.79 29.06
C ALA A 68 -6.00 20.27 28.17
N ARG A 69 -4.78 20.13 28.73
CA ARG A 69 -3.64 19.53 28.02
C ARG A 69 -3.79 18.00 27.86
N ALA A 70 -4.35 17.30 28.84
CA ALA A 70 -4.63 15.87 28.76
C ALA A 70 -5.78 15.53 27.80
N VAL A 71 -6.75 16.43 27.62
CA VAL A 71 -7.86 16.25 26.65
C VAL A 71 -7.34 16.39 25.22
N THR A 72 -6.54 17.43 24.92
CA THR A 72 -5.98 17.64 23.57
C THR A 72 -4.93 16.61 23.14
N SER A 73 -4.28 15.91 24.09
CA SER A 73 -3.37 14.79 23.78
C SER A 73 -4.11 13.47 23.55
N ARG A 74 -5.30 13.29 24.13
CA ARG A 74 -6.12 12.08 23.93
C ARG A 74 -6.70 12.00 22.52
N ASP A 75 -7.14 13.13 21.98
CA ASP A 75 -7.75 13.18 20.64
C ASP A 75 -6.77 12.79 19.52
N ARG A 76 -5.47 13.12 19.66
CA ARG A 76 -4.45 12.79 18.64
C ARG A 76 -4.02 11.32 18.63
N GLY A 77 -4.18 10.62 19.75
CA GLY A 77 -3.89 9.19 19.85
C GLY A 77 -5.07 8.30 19.48
N GLN A 78 -6.29 8.79 19.68
CA GLN A 78 -7.52 8.04 19.45
C GLN A 78 -7.72 7.68 17.97
N ALA A 79 -7.49 8.63 17.05
CA ALA A 79 -7.62 8.38 15.61
C ALA A 79 -6.65 7.29 15.11
N THR A 80 -5.43 7.24 15.66
CA THR A 80 -4.44 6.19 15.32
C THR A 80 -4.89 4.82 15.83
N VAL A 81 -5.52 4.75 17.01
CA VAL A 81 -6.05 3.50 17.57
C VAL A 81 -7.24 3.00 16.75
N GLU A 82 -8.15 3.89 16.36
CA GLU A 82 -9.29 3.55 15.50
C GLU A 82 -8.81 3.00 14.14
N LEU A 83 -7.82 3.64 13.51
CA LEU A 83 -7.21 3.14 12.28
C LEU A 83 -6.51 1.78 12.50
N ALA A 84 -5.79 1.60 13.60
CA ALA A 84 -5.11 0.34 13.89
C ALA A 84 -6.09 -0.84 14.06
N LEU A 85 -7.32 -0.59 14.52
CA LEU A 85 -8.38 -1.60 14.61
C LEU A 85 -9.04 -1.90 13.26
N VAL A 86 -9.14 -0.90 12.36
CA VAL A 86 -9.73 -1.06 11.02
C VAL A 86 -8.72 -1.61 10.00
N LEU A 87 -7.43 -1.32 10.19
CA LEU A 87 -6.35 -1.71 9.27
C LEU A 87 -6.33 -3.21 8.93
N PRO A 88 -6.49 -4.15 9.88
CA PRO A 88 -6.53 -5.58 9.55
C PRO A 88 -7.65 -5.94 8.58
N LEU A 89 -8.83 -5.33 8.75
CA LEU A 89 -9.96 -5.55 7.83
C LEU A 89 -9.65 -5.01 6.44
N VAL A 90 -9.08 -3.81 6.36
CA VAL A 90 -8.67 -3.20 5.08
C VAL A 90 -7.63 -4.08 4.38
N LEU A 91 -6.64 -4.60 5.11
CA LEU A 91 -5.65 -5.52 4.56
C LEU A 91 -6.29 -6.79 4.00
N VAL A 92 -7.24 -7.41 4.71
CA VAL A 92 -7.95 -8.60 4.20
C VAL A 92 -8.72 -8.28 2.92
N VAL A 93 -9.39 -7.13 2.84
CA VAL A 93 -10.11 -6.70 1.63
C VAL A 93 -9.13 -6.49 0.46
N LEU A 94 -8.02 -5.79 0.69
CA LEU A 94 -7.01 -5.55 -0.35
C LEU A 94 -6.38 -6.84 -0.86
N LEU A 95 -6.04 -7.76 0.05
CA LEU A 95 -5.54 -9.09 -0.29
C LEU A 95 -6.58 -9.88 -1.10
N GLY A 96 -7.87 -9.76 -0.77
CA GLY A 96 -8.96 -10.39 -1.52
C GLY A 96 -9.10 -9.81 -2.93
N CYS A 97 -8.96 -8.49 -3.08
CA CYS A 97 -8.93 -7.85 -4.40
C CYS A 97 -7.76 -8.36 -5.26
N LEU A 98 -6.57 -8.52 -4.68
CA LEU A 98 -5.42 -9.08 -5.39
C LEU A 98 -5.70 -10.51 -5.87
N GLN A 99 -6.32 -11.34 -5.02
CA GLN A 99 -6.72 -12.70 -5.41
C GLN A 99 -7.69 -12.70 -6.60
N VAL A 100 -8.68 -11.80 -6.61
CA VAL A 100 -9.63 -11.69 -7.73
C VAL A 100 -8.92 -11.28 -9.01
N VAL A 101 -7.96 -10.35 -8.93
CA VAL A 101 -7.17 -9.94 -10.10
C VAL A 101 -6.39 -11.12 -10.67
N GLU A 102 -5.75 -11.94 -9.83
CA GLU A 102 -5.04 -13.14 -10.30
C GLU A 102 -5.97 -14.12 -11.02
N VAL A 103 -7.16 -14.40 -10.46
CA VAL A 103 -8.17 -15.26 -11.10
C VAL A 103 -8.60 -14.70 -12.45
N LEU A 104 -8.82 -13.39 -12.56
CA LEU A 104 -9.21 -12.75 -13.82
C LEU A 104 -8.11 -12.82 -14.87
N VAL A 105 -6.85 -12.62 -14.48
CA VAL A 105 -5.70 -12.76 -15.38
C VAL A 105 -5.63 -14.18 -15.93
N GLU A 106 -5.78 -15.19 -15.08
CA GLU A 106 -5.74 -16.58 -15.51
C GLU A 106 -6.95 -16.96 -16.37
N GLN A 107 -8.14 -16.41 -16.08
CA GLN A 107 -9.32 -16.60 -16.92
C GLN A 107 -9.10 -16.08 -18.34
N VAL A 108 -8.54 -14.87 -18.48
CA VAL A 108 -8.23 -14.28 -19.80
C VAL A 108 -7.18 -15.12 -20.53
N ARG A 109 -6.14 -15.56 -19.82
CA ARG A 109 -5.12 -16.46 -20.38
C ARG A 109 -5.73 -17.77 -20.89
N LEU A 110 -6.60 -18.41 -20.09
CA LEU A 110 -7.29 -19.64 -20.45
C LEU A 110 -8.12 -19.48 -21.72
N VAL A 111 -8.88 -18.38 -21.83
CA VAL A 111 -9.68 -18.08 -23.03
C VAL A 111 -8.81 -17.96 -24.28
N HIS A 112 -7.68 -17.24 -24.19
CA HIS A 112 -6.76 -17.11 -25.31
C HIS A 112 -6.18 -18.45 -25.74
N VAL A 113 -5.72 -19.27 -24.78
CA VAL A 113 -5.13 -20.58 -25.07
C VAL A 113 -6.16 -21.55 -25.67
N VAL A 114 -7.39 -21.58 -25.16
CA VAL A 114 -8.46 -22.41 -25.74
C VAL A 114 -8.81 -21.95 -27.15
N ARG A 115 -8.87 -20.63 -27.39
CA ARG A 115 -9.17 -20.08 -28.71
C ARG A 115 -8.10 -20.40 -29.74
N ASP A 116 -6.84 -20.23 -29.38
CA ASP A 116 -5.72 -20.51 -30.27
C ASP A 116 -5.53 -22.03 -30.43
N GLY A 117 -5.79 -22.81 -29.38
CA GLY A 117 -5.82 -24.28 -29.42
C GLY A 117 -6.89 -24.81 -30.38
N ALA A 118 -8.12 -24.27 -30.30
CA ALA A 118 -9.21 -24.65 -31.21
C ALA A 118 -8.89 -24.32 -32.66
N ARG A 119 -8.30 -23.15 -32.93
CA ARG A 119 -7.87 -22.76 -34.28
C ARG A 119 -6.80 -23.69 -34.83
N ALA A 120 -5.77 -23.99 -34.02
CA ALA A 120 -4.71 -24.92 -34.43
C ALA A 120 -5.27 -26.32 -34.68
N ALA A 121 -6.21 -26.77 -33.84
CA ALA A 121 -6.84 -28.08 -33.96
C ALA A 121 -7.77 -28.18 -35.17
N ALA A 122 -8.50 -27.12 -35.50
CA ALA A 122 -9.45 -27.07 -36.60
C ALA A 122 -8.82 -27.26 -37.99
N VAL A 123 -7.54 -26.93 -38.17
CA VAL A 123 -6.84 -27.00 -39.46
C VAL A 123 -5.77 -28.10 -39.52
N SER A 124 -5.67 -28.91 -38.47
CA SER A 124 -4.64 -29.93 -38.33
C SER A 124 -5.19 -31.31 -38.65
N ALA A 125 -4.39 -32.13 -39.34
CA ALA A 125 -4.65 -33.56 -39.47
C ALA A 125 -4.56 -34.30 -38.13
N GLU A 126 -3.83 -33.73 -37.16
CA GLU A 126 -3.73 -34.22 -35.77
C GLU A 126 -4.21 -33.12 -34.80
N PRO A 127 -5.53 -33.00 -34.55
CA PRO A 127 -6.12 -31.91 -33.76
C PRO A 127 -5.58 -31.82 -32.32
N GLU A 128 -5.41 -32.98 -31.67
CA GLU A 128 -4.90 -33.05 -30.29
C GLU A 128 -3.47 -32.53 -30.15
N VAL A 129 -2.58 -32.92 -31.07
CA VAL A 129 -1.16 -32.54 -31.03
C VAL A 129 -1.02 -31.04 -31.30
N ALA A 130 -1.76 -30.53 -32.28
CA ALA A 130 -1.77 -29.11 -32.63
C ALA A 130 -2.31 -28.23 -31.48
N ALA A 131 -3.40 -28.62 -30.83
CA ALA A 131 -3.93 -27.89 -29.68
C ALA A 131 -2.93 -27.88 -28.51
N ARG A 132 -2.33 -29.04 -28.18
CA ARG A 132 -1.38 -29.15 -27.06
C ARG A 132 -0.12 -28.31 -27.29
N ALA A 133 0.35 -28.20 -28.54
CA ALA A 133 1.48 -27.34 -28.88
C ALA A 133 1.28 -25.86 -28.49
N VAL A 134 0.02 -25.38 -28.46
CA VAL A 134 -0.32 -23.99 -28.08
C VAL A 134 -0.08 -23.71 -26.59
N THR A 135 -0.26 -24.72 -25.72
CA THR A 135 -0.11 -24.53 -24.27
C THR A 135 1.33 -24.19 -23.86
N GLY A 136 2.33 -24.74 -24.56
CA GLY A 136 3.75 -24.47 -24.29
C GLY A 136 4.13 -24.79 -22.84
N ALA A 137 4.70 -23.80 -22.13
CA ALA A 137 5.09 -23.93 -20.72
C ALA A 137 3.97 -23.54 -19.72
N GLN A 138 2.76 -23.26 -20.20
CA GLN A 138 1.65 -22.82 -19.35
C GLN A 138 1.05 -24.01 -18.58
N ARG A 139 0.58 -23.77 -17.36
CA ARG A 139 -0.11 -24.78 -16.52
C ARG A 139 -1.58 -24.94 -16.92
N ILE A 140 -1.86 -25.01 -18.22
CA ILE A 140 -3.21 -25.14 -18.77
C ILE A 140 -3.32 -26.52 -19.40
N ARG A 141 -4.33 -27.28 -19.00
CA ARG A 141 -4.66 -28.57 -19.60
C ARG A 141 -5.68 -28.34 -20.70
N LEU A 142 -5.45 -28.91 -21.88
CA LEU A 142 -6.42 -28.94 -22.96
C LEU A 142 -6.84 -30.38 -23.22
N ASP A 143 -8.13 -30.58 -23.39
CA ASP A 143 -8.75 -31.78 -23.92
C ASP A 143 -9.43 -31.43 -25.23
N VAL A 144 -9.23 -32.27 -26.23
CA VAL A 144 -9.71 -32.03 -27.58
C VAL A 144 -10.56 -33.22 -27.98
N THR A 145 -11.81 -32.94 -28.33
CA THR A 145 -12.71 -33.93 -28.90
C THR A 145 -12.97 -33.54 -30.34
N SER A 146 -12.54 -34.38 -31.28
CA SER A 146 -12.73 -34.16 -32.71
C SER A 146 -13.81 -35.10 -33.26
N THR A 147 -14.58 -34.59 -34.20
CA THR A 147 -15.55 -35.32 -35.04
C THR A 147 -15.21 -35.08 -36.50
N ASP A 148 -15.92 -35.70 -37.43
CA ASP A 148 -15.67 -35.55 -38.87
C ASP A 148 -15.81 -34.10 -39.38
N THR A 149 -16.59 -33.26 -38.69
CA THR A 149 -16.91 -31.90 -39.15
C THR A 149 -16.60 -30.82 -38.12
N THR A 150 -16.33 -31.17 -36.87
CA THR A 150 -16.11 -30.19 -35.80
C THR A 150 -15.04 -30.64 -34.83
N VAL A 151 -14.33 -29.67 -34.27
CA VAL A 151 -13.38 -29.85 -33.18
C VAL A 151 -13.86 -29.05 -31.98
N GLU A 152 -13.95 -29.71 -30.84
CA GLU A 152 -14.23 -29.11 -29.55
C GLU A 152 -12.97 -29.14 -28.69
N VAL A 153 -12.58 -27.99 -28.15
CA VAL A 153 -11.46 -27.85 -27.23
C VAL A 153 -11.99 -27.38 -25.89
N THR A 154 -11.75 -28.16 -24.84
CA THR A 154 -12.00 -27.78 -23.45
C THR A 154 -10.67 -27.54 -22.76
N GLY A 155 -10.52 -26.38 -22.11
CA GLY A 155 -9.36 -26.04 -21.31
C GLY A 155 -9.68 -25.95 -19.83
N TRP A 156 -8.70 -26.31 -19.00
CA TRP A 156 -8.72 -26.12 -17.55
C TRP A 156 -7.46 -25.40 -17.08
N ALA A 157 -7.64 -24.46 -16.16
CA ALA A 157 -6.56 -23.80 -15.44
C ALA A 157 -6.81 -23.89 -13.93
N ASP A 158 -5.78 -24.26 -13.18
CA ASP A 158 -5.82 -24.30 -11.72
C ASP A 158 -5.20 -23.01 -11.16
N VAL A 159 -6.01 -22.16 -10.53
CA VAL A 159 -5.57 -20.94 -9.86
C VAL A 159 -5.32 -21.25 -8.39
N ARG A 160 -4.05 -21.18 -7.98
CA ARG A 160 -3.67 -21.30 -6.57
C ARG A 160 -3.89 -19.99 -5.86
N THR A 161 -4.41 -20.06 -4.64
CA THR A 161 -4.56 -18.89 -3.77
C THR A 161 -3.25 -18.71 -2.98
N ASP A 162 -2.26 -18.03 -3.56
CA ASP A 162 -0.93 -17.85 -2.94
C ASP A 162 -0.86 -16.67 -1.95
N VAL A 163 -1.99 -15.98 -1.73
CA VAL A 163 -2.04 -14.80 -0.86
C VAL A 163 -2.05 -15.20 0.63
N PRO A 164 -1.06 -14.79 1.44
CA PRO A 164 -1.01 -15.12 2.87
C PRO A 164 -2.26 -14.62 3.61
N LEU A 165 -2.74 -15.42 4.57
CA LEU A 165 -4.05 -15.32 5.27
C LEU A 165 -5.27 -15.75 4.46
N ILE A 166 -5.30 -15.51 3.15
CA ILE A 166 -6.46 -15.85 2.29
C ILE A 166 -6.37 -17.27 1.73
N GLY A 167 -5.18 -17.76 1.40
CA GLY A 167 -4.96 -19.13 0.91
C GLY A 167 -5.37 -20.24 1.88
N ARG A 168 -5.55 -19.92 3.17
CA ARG A 168 -6.12 -20.86 4.16
C ARG A 168 -7.66 -20.85 4.21
N LEU A 169 -8.29 -19.79 3.70
CA LEU A 169 -9.72 -19.56 3.80
C LEU A 169 -10.45 -19.83 2.47
N ILE A 170 -9.77 -19.66 1.34
CA ILE A 170 -10.33 -19.85 0.00
C ILE A 170 -9.65 -21.05 -0.66
N PRO A 171 -10.40 -22.11 -1.03
CA PRO A 171 -9.86 -23.27 -1.72
C PRO A 171 -9.38 -22.91 -3.14
N ASP A 172 -8.55 -23.76 -3.73
CA ASP A 172 -8.09 -23.62 -5.11
C ASP A 172 -9.28 -23.52 -6.08
N ILE A 173 -9.14 -22.62 -7.07
CA ILE A 173 -10.21 -22.36 -8.05
C ILE A 173 -9.78 -22.99 -9.38
N THR A 174 -10.57 -23.95 -9.86
CA THR A 174 -10.40 -24.50 -11.20
C THR A 174 -11.29 -23.73 -12.18
N LEU A 175 -10.67 -23.10 -13.17
CA LEU A 175 -11.33 -22.46 -14.29
C LEU A 175 -11.49 -23.45 -15.43
N ARG A 176 -12.62 -23.37 -16.14
CA ARG A 176 -12.93 -24.20 -17.29
C ARG A 176 -13.45 -23.32 -18.42
N GLU A 177 -12.93 -23.53 -19.62
CA GLU A 177 -13.40 -22.86 -20.83
C GLU A 177 -13.57 -23.90 -21.95
N ARG A 178 -14.54 -23.67 -22.85
CA ARG A 178 -14.84 -24.59 -23.94
C ARG A 178 -15.14 -23.82 -25.21
N LEU A 179 -14.58 -24.28 -26.33
CA LEU A 179 -14.82 -23.71 -27.64
C LEU A 179 -14.96 -24.82 -28.69
N THR A 180 -15.94 -24.66 -29.58
CA THR A 180 -16.17 -25.57 -30.72
C THR A 180 -15.93 -24.81 -32.02
N MET A 181 -15.23 -25.43 -32.96
CA MET A 181 -14.96 -24.92 -34.30
C MET A 181 -15.26 -25.98 -35.35
N THR A 182 -15.56 -25.55 -36.58
CA THR A 182 -15.66 -26.45 -37.73
C THR A 182 -14.26 -26.99 -38.08
N LEU A 183 -14.16 -28.28 -38.38
CA LEU A 183 -12.94 -28.92 -38.83
C LEU A 183 -12.76 -28.66 -40.33
N GLU A 184 -11.62 -28.07 -40.71
CA GLU A 184 -11.20 -27.85 -42.09
C GLU A 184 -9.94 -28.68 -42.34
N LEU A 185 -10.11 -29.86 -42.94
CA LEU A 185 -8.97 -30.73 -43.26
C LEU A 185 -8.19 -30.19 -44.49
N PRO A 186 -6.85 -30.13 -44.44
CA PRO A 186 -6.01 -29.75 -45.56
C PRO A 186 -5.93 -30.82 -46.66
#